data_AF-A0A177B9X0-F1
#
_entry.id   AF-A0A177B9X0-F1
#
_cell.length_a   1.000
_cell.length_b   1.000
_cell.length_c   1.000
_cell.angle_alpha   90.00
_cell.angle_beta   90.00
_cell.angle_gamma   90.00
#
_symmetry.space_group_name_H-M   'P 1'
#
loop_
_entity.id
_entity.type
_entity.pdbx_description
1 polymer ?
#
loop_
_entity_poly.entity_id
_entity_poly.type
_entity_poly.pdbx_seq_one_letter_code
_entity_poly.pdbx_strand_id
1 'polypeptide(L)'
;MENEELEFISKEEFNITGMSDLGSATPPTLIDLDDSMMAPEHIQIDTTIGNYKQNPKVDTSYRRNIEQKTPQDEESIETFKKSQLGLKDLTERIMELERTKETYQKAIIYCKKNVILFKLLKLMIESQESLIGVKSTICIGFHCNKKATLQCPICLKMKLPVAKFCGQQCFKSNWIQHKILHTNVDVFKNYQFSGSLRPSVRRTALRKVPDSILETAPVYAKRKDGMDLVEEKAKGGPIRILNETEIGKMKIVGRLARAVLDAGLKAAKVGVTTEEIDKVVHEKSIELNCYPSPLNYYNFPASVCTSVNEVICHGIPDARALVDGDLLNIDVTVHYDGFHGDLNETILIGDKYSSKTDDKFLNRGRNLVETTYKCISAAIGIVKPGAKFCDIGKTIEKIANLKGFSVVKSYCGHGIHSLFHAPPNIAHFANNKPGIIKAGMCFTIEPMINEGSHYDNIWPDDWTAVTADGKRSAQFEQTLLVTETGCEILTLRQENNGKPHFMDSDYYKY
;
A
#
# COMPACT_ATOMS: atom_id res chain seq x y z
N MET A 1 -41.45 -3.55 -53.18
CA MET A 1 -40.33 -4.47 -53.44
C MET A 1 -39.01 -3.74 -53.26
N GLU A 2 -38.51 -3.51 -52.04
CA GLU A 2 -39.04 -3.49 -50.65
C GLU A 2 -37.89 -2.78 -49.85
N ASN A 3 -38.12 -1.91 -48.86
CA ASN A 3 -38.59 -2.15 -47.48
C ASN A 3 -37.72 -3.17 -46.71
N GLU A 4 -37.40 -3.01 -45.42
CA GLU A 4 -37.59 -1.93 -44.41
C GLU A 4 -36.19 -1.49 -43.91
N GLU A 5 -35.90 -0.21 -43.62
CA GLU A 5 -36.33 0.68 -42.53
C GLU A 5 -35.78 0.35 -41.12
N LEU A 6 -35.05 1.33 -40.58
CA LEU A 6 -34.68 1.52 -39.18
C LEU A 6 -35.58 2.64 -38.63
N GLU A 7 -36.30 2.46 -37.51
CA GLU A 7 -36.45 3.50 -36.47
C GLU A 7 -37.22 3.08 -35.20
N PHE A 8 -36.97 3.85 -34.13
CA PHE A 8 -37.71 4.10 -32.87
C PHE A 8 -38.49 3.01 -32.09
N ILE A 9 -38.20 2.96 -30.78
CA ILE A 9 -39.07 3.19 -29.59
C ILE A 9 -38.17 2.93 -28.36
N SER A 10 -37.73 3.86 -27.50
CA SER A 10 -38.37 4.97 -26.75
C SER A 10 -39.10 4.54 -25.47
N LYS A 11 -38.50 4.84 -24.31
CA LYS A 11 -39.08 4.96 -22.94
C LYS A 11 -40.26 4.05 -22.55
N GLU A 12 -40.06 3.24 -21.51
CA GLU A 12 -41.13 2.92 -20.56
C GLU A 12 -40.84 3.54 -19.19
N GLU A 13 -41.85 4.15 -18.59
CA GLU A 13 -41.87 4.64 -17.21
C GLU A 13 -42.69 3.66 -16.38
N PHE A 14 -42.10 3.05 -15.35
CA PHE A 14 -42.85 2.19 -14.42
C PHE A 14 -43.25 2.94 -13.15
N ASN A 15 -44.52 3.38 -13.14
CA ASN A 15 -45.19 3.78 -11.91
C ASN A 15 -45.44 2.55 -11.02
N ILE A 16 -45.11 2.66 -9.73
CA ILE A 16 -45.68 1.79 -8.68
C ILE A 16 -46.23 2.69 -7.59
N THR A 17 -47.55 2.89 -7.61
CA THR A 17 -48.30 3.51 -6.53
C THR A 17 -48.97 2.44 -5.67
N GLY A 18 -48.85 2.57 -4.35
CA GLY A 18 -49.73 1.88 -3.39
C GLY A 18 -49.26 0.50 -2.89
N MET A 19 -48.54 0.51 -1.78
CA MET A 19 -49.01 -0.18 -0.57
C MET A 19 -48.54 0.63 0.66
N SER A 20 -49.48 1.09 1.46
CA SER A 20 -49.24 1.71 2.76
C SER A 20 -49.13 0.65 3.87
N ASP A 21 -48.85 1.10 5.09
CA ASP A 21 -49.07 0.38 6.34
C ASP A 21 -48.23 -0.88 6.59
N LEU A 22 -47.03 -0.68 7.15
CA LEU A 22 -46.51 -1.58 8.18
C LEU A 22 -45.57 -0.85 9.17
N GLY A 23 -46.07 -0.65 10.39
CA GLY A 23 -45.30 -0.53 11.65
C GLY A 23 -44.11 0.43 11.72
N SER A 24 -44.31 1.61 12.32
CA SER A 24 -43.22 2.45 12.82
C SER A 24 -42.48 1.79 13.99
N ALA A 25 -41.34 1.14 13.73
CA ALA A 25 -40.47 0.61 14.78
C ALA A 25 -39.46 1.66 15.24
N THR A 26 -39.67 2.23 16.43
CA THR A 26 -38.67 3.08 17.09
C THR A 26 -37.45 2.26 17.54
N PRO A 27 -36.22 2.82 17.49
CA PRO A 27 -35.08 2.21 18.18
C PRO A 27 -35.34 2.19 19.69
N PRO A 28 -35.02 1.09 20.41
CA PRO A 28 -35.20 1.04 21.85
C PRO A 28 -34.27 2.02 22.57
N THR A 29 -34.80 2.72 23.57
CA THR A 29 -34.06 3.62 24.45
C THR A 29 -32.94 2.87 25.15
N LEU A 30 -31.75 3.46 25.22
CA LEU A 30 -30.72 3.00 26.16
C LEU A 30 -31.15 3.34 27.59
N ILE A 31 -30.83 2.44 28.51
CA ILE A 31 -31.21 2.52 29.92
C ILE A 31 -30.24 3.47 30.65
N ASP A 32 -30.78 4.35 31.49
CA ASP A 32 -30.01 5.22 32.37
C ASP A 32 -29.12 4.43 33.33
N LEU A 33 -27.89 4.90 33.53
CA LEU A 33 -27.06 4.51 34.67
C LEU A 33 -26.59 5.80 35.36
N ASP A 34 -26.85 5.86 36.66
CA ASP A 34 -26.79 7.06 37.49
C ASP A 34 -25.35 7.52 37.81
N ASP A 35 -25.23 8.80 38.17
CA ASP A 35 -23.96 9.48 38.44
C ASP A 35 -23.36 9.10 39.80
N SER A 36 -22.04 8.88 39.86
CA SER A 36 -21.29 9.14 41.10
C SER A 36 -19.82 9.50 40.90
N MET A 37 -19.55 10.81 41.05
CA MET A 37 -18.46 11.41 41.83
C MET A 37 -17.03 11.64 41.25
N MET A 38 -16.71 12.96 41.24
CA MET A 38 -15.44 13.63 41.59
C MET A 38 -14.38 13.93 40.49
N ALA A 39 -14.18 15.24 40.27
CA ALA A 39 -12.99 15.89 39.69
C ALA A 39 -12.17 16.59 40.81
N PRO A 40 -11.02 17.27 40.53
CA PRO A 40 -11.12 18.69 40.14
C PRO A 40 -10.00 19.30 39.24
N GLU A 41 -10.43 20.19 38.33
CA GLU A 41 -9.90 21.55 37.99
C GLU A 41 -8.44 21.82 37.50
N HIS A 42 -8.25 23.07 37.02
CA HIS A 42 -7.17 23.56 36.14
C HIS A 42 -6.18 24.53 36.81
N ILE A 43 -5.11 24.94 36.10
CA ILE A 43 -4.68 26.35 35.91
C ILE A 43 -3.64 26.47 34.75
N GLN A 44 -3.56 27.64 34.09
CA GLN A 44 -2.56 28.03 33.06
C GLN A 44 -1.69 29.22 33.52
N ILE A 45 -0.62 29.57 32.79
CA ILE A 45 -0.11 30.95 32.50
C ILE A 45 1.07 30.89 31.49
N ASP A 46 1.46 32.02 30.85
CA ASP A 46 2.18 32.05 29.56
C ASP A 46 3.20 33.25 29.40
N THR A 47 4.19 33.08 28.50
CA THR A 47 5.15 34.06 27.87
C THR A 47 6.21 34.88 28.69
N THR A 48 7.21 35.61 28.12
CA THR A 48 8.33 35.38 27.12
C THR A 48 9.34 36.61 27.14
N ILE A 49 10.58 36.50 26.60
CA ILE A 49 11.61 37.58 26.28
C ILE A 49 12.47 38.04 27.51
N GLY A 50 13.74 38.54 27.47
CA GLY A 50 14.86 38.78 26.49
C GLY A 50 15.83 39.92 26.99
N ASN A 51 16.97 40.36 26.40
CA ASN A 51 17.88 39.90 25.30
C ASN A 51 19.21 40.77 25.22
N TYR A 52 20.20 40.42 24.38
CA TYR A 52 21.37 41.20 23.81
C TYR A 52 22.70 41.56 24.58
N LYS A 53 23.86 41.11 23.99
CA LYS A 53 25.17 41.76 23.60
C LYS A 53 25.82 42.94 24.40
N GLN A 54 27.15 43.21 24.41
CA GLN A 54 28.45 42.54 24.05
C GLN A 54 29.70 43.40 24.46
N ASN A 55 30.79 42.79 25.01
CA ASN A 55 32.23 43.18 24.91
C ASN A 55 32.71 44.60 25.40
N PRO A 56 34.04 44.93 25.40
CA PRO A 56 35.23 44.15 25.83
C PRO A 56 36.25 44.96 26.69
N LYS A 57 37.12 44.29 27.47
CA LYS A 57 38.60 44.50 27.54
C LYS A 57 39.28 43.58 28.56
N VAL A 58 40.62 43.55 28.55
CA VAL A 58 41.46 42.52 29.20
C VAL A 58 42.60 43.17 30.01
N ASP A 59 43.08 42.38 30.97
CA ASP A 59 44.43 42.37 31.57
C ASP A 59 44.65 43.10 32.91
N THR A 60 45.80 42.78 33.49
CA THR A 60 46.01 42.55 34.92
C THR A 60 46.91 43.59 35.57
N SER A 61 46.72 43.82 36.88
CA SER A 61 47.84 43.85 37.83
C SER A 61 47.41 43.93 39.30
N TYR A 62 48.25 43.30 40.13
CA TYR A 62 48.51 43.57 41.55
C TYR A 62 47.39 43.59 42.61
N ARG A 63 47.38 42.48 43.37
CA ARG A 63 46.98 42.35 44.78
C ARG A 63 47.02 43.64 45.62
N ARG A 64 45.95 43.90 46.38
CA ARG A 64 46.03 44.34 47.79
C ARG A 64 44.77 43.95 48.58
N ASN A 65 45.02 43.39 49.76
CA ASN A 65 44.20 43.41 50.98
C ASN A 65 42.86 42.64 51.07
N ILE A 66 42.67 42.14 52.30
CA ILE A 66 41.44 41.76 53.02
C ILE A 66 40.83 40.38 52.72
N GLU A 67 40.85 39.58 53.78
CA GLU A 67 40.09 38.35 53.96
C GLU A 67 38.63 38.70 54.27
N GLN A 68 37.72 38.43 53.33
CA GLN A 68 36.32 38.13 53.62
C GLN A 68 35.69 37.52 52.34
N LYS A 69 35.55 36.19 52.32
CA LYS A 69 34.70 35.55 51.33
C LYS A 69 33.25 35.89 51.66
N THR A 70 32.56 36.54 50.75
CA THR A 70 31.12 36.76 50.81
C THR A 70 30.38 35.56 50.18
N PRO A 71 29.09 35.32 50.50
CA PRO A 71 28.33 34.24 49.86
C PRO A 71 28.28 34.34 48.32
N GLN A 72 28.37 35.55 47.77
CA GLN A 72 28.37 35.81 46.33
C GLN A 72 29.67 35.37 45.62
N ASP A 73 30.78 35.22 46.35
CA ASP A 73 32.02 34.68 45.79
C ASP A 73 31.90 33.18 45.48
N GLU A 74 31.17 32.42 46.30
CA GLU A 74 31.02 30.97 46.11
C GLU A 74 29.98 30.65 45.02
N GLU A 75 28.88 31.42 44.96
CA GLU A 75 27.91 31.38 43.86
C GLU A 75 28.56 31.73 42.50
N SER A 76 29.46 32.71 42.48
CA SER A 76 30.26 33.08 41.30
C SER A 76 31.19 31.94 40.85
N ILE A 77 31.87 31.28 41.79
CA ILE A 77 32.76 30.14 41.51
C ILE A 77 31.97 28.93 41.01
N GLU A 78 30.80 28.63 41.57
CA GLU A 78 29.97 27.53 41.09
C GLU A 78 29.35 27.83 39.71
N THR A 79 28.96 29.07 39.45
CA THR A 79 28.52 29.53 38.13
C THR A 79 29.64 29.39 37.09
N PHE A 80 30.89 29.72 37.45
CA PHE A 80 32.06 29.52 36.59
C PHE A 80 32.38 28.03 36.34
N LYS A 81 32.16 27.15 37.33
CA LYS A 81 32.27 25.69 37.12
C LYS A 81 31.16 25.17 36.19
N LYS A 82 29.92 25.65 36.33
CA LYS A 82 28.80 25.28 35.46
C LYS A 82 29.02 25.77 34.02
N SER A 83 29.58 26.96 33.80
CA SER A 83 29.93 27.43 32.45
C SER A 83 31.10 26.68 31.83
N GLN A 84 32.09 26.22 32.62
CA GLN A 84 33.14 25.31 32.16
C GLN A 84 32.60 23.93 31.75
N LEU A 85 31.63 23.37 32.48
CA LEU A 85 30.92 22.14 32.04
C LEU A 85 30.15 22.40 30.74
N GLY A 86 29.42 23.52 30.64
CA GLY A 86 28.70 23.91 29.43
C GLY A 86 29.61 24.08 28.21
N LEU A 87 30.82 24.63 28.39
CA LEU A 87 31.82 24.71 27.32
C LEU A 87 32.30 23.32 26.87
N LYS A 88 32.44 22.35 27.78
CA LYS A 88 32.79 20.97 27.41
C LYS A 88 31.69 20.31 26.59
N ASP A 89 30.44 20.35 27.05
CA ASP A 89 29.29 19.79 26.31
C ASP A 89 29.14 20.44 24.92
N LEU A 90 29.31 21.77 24.84
CA LEU A 90 29.32 22.47 23.56
C LEU A 90 30.49 22.07 22.66
N THR A 91 31.68 21.83 23.22
CA THR A 91 32.86 21.39 22.45
C THR A 91 32.71 19.96 21.95
N GLU A 92 32.15 19.05 22.76
CA GLU A 92 31.83 17.68 22.34
C GLU A 92 30.75 17.68 21.25
N ARG A 93 29.70 18.50 21.40
CA ARG A 93 28.70 18.73 20.33
C ARG A 93 29.29 19.37 19.08
N ILE A 94 30.28 20.25 19.17
CA ILE A 94 30.99 20.76 17.99
C ILE A 94 31.80 19.64 17.32
N MET A 95 32.56 18.83 18.07
CA MET A 95 33.27 17.67 17.52
C MET A 95 32.33 16.60 16.94
N GLU A 96 31.11 16.47 17.45
CA GLU A 96 30.08 15.60 16.88
C GLU A 96 29.42 16.20 15.63
N LEU A 97 29.12 17.50 15.62
CA LEU A 97 28.68 18.23 14.43
C LEU A 97 29.74 18.25 13.33
N GLU A 98 31.04 18.28 13.67
CA GLU A 98 32.13 18.18 12.70
C GLU A 98 32.29 16.76 12.15
N ARG A 99 32.16 15.70 12.98
CA ARG A 99 32.05 14.31 12.49
C ARG A 99 30.80 14.12 11.62
N THR A 100 29.68 14.75 11.96
CA THR A 100 28.44 14.73 11.17
C THR A 100 28.62 15.48 9.86
N LYS A 101 29.31 16.63 9.86
CA LYS A 101 29.67 17.43 8.67
C LYS A 101 30.64 16.70 7.76
N GLU A 102 31.64 16.00 8.30
CA GLU A 102 32.54 15.15 7.52
C GLU A 102 31.78 13.94 6.91
N THR A 103 30.85 13.35 7.67
CA THR A 103 29.93 12.31 7.19
C THR A 103 29.01 12.84 6.08
N TYR A 104 28.46 14.05 6.23
CA TYR A 104 27.68 14.74 5.19
C TYR A 104 28.54 15.10 3.98
N GLN A 105 29.81 15.48 4.14
CA GLN A 105 30.72 15.71 3.01
C GLN A 105 31.04 14.40 2.28
N LYS A 106 31.26 13.30 3.00
CA LYS A 106 31.39 11.94 2.42
C LYS A 106 30.11 11.54 1.69
N ALA A 107 28.93 11.79 2.26
CA ALA A 107 27.64 11.57 1.63
C ALA A 107 27.41 12.48 0.40
N ILE A 108 27.83 13.75 0.43
CA ILE A 108 27.75 14.68 -0.71
C ILE A 108 28.73 14.26 -1.81
N ILE A 109 29.92 13.74 -1.49
CA ILE A 109 30.85 13.16 -2.46
C ILE A 109 30.29 11.87 -3.07
N TYR A 110 29.64 11.02 -2.26
CA TYR A 110 28.93 9.83 -2.70
C TYR A 110 27.76 10.18 -3.63
N CYS A 111 26.90 11.13 -3.24
CA CYS A 111 25.81 11.64 -4.07
C CYS A 111 26.31 12.34 -5.33
N LYS A 112 27.41 13.11 -5.30
CA LYS A 112 28.01 13.71 -6.51
C LYS A 112 28.56 12.64 -7.45
N LYS A 113 29.23 11.59 -6.94
CA LYS A 113 29.63 10.43 -7.74
C LYS A 113 28.42 9.71 -8.34
N ASN A 114 27.37 9.49 -7.56
CA ASN A 114 26.15 8.84 -8.03
C ASN A 114 25.36 9.70 -9.02
N VAL A 115 25.32 11.03 -8.90
CA VAL A 115 24.70 11.93 -9.90
C VAL A 115 25.49 11.94 -11.21
N ILE A 116 26.84 11.87 -11.16
CA ILE A 116 27.66 11.68 -12.36
C ILE A 116 27.40 10.30 -12.98
N LEU A 117 27.31 9.25 -12.15
CA LEU A 117 26.95 7.90 -12.60
C LEU A 117 25.55 7.86 -13.22
N PHE A 118 24.57 8.58 -12.66
CA PHE A 118 23.21 8.69 -13.19
C PHE A 118 23.16 9.47 -14.51
N LYS A 119 23.98 10.53 -14.65
CA LYS A 119 24.13 11.25 -15.93
C LYS A 119 24.78 10.38 -17.00
N LEU A 120 25.80 9.59 -16.65
CA LEU A 120 26.39 8.60 -17.56
C LEU A 120 25.39 7.49 -17.92
N LEU A 121 24.67 6.95 -16.93
CA LEU A 121 23.64 5.93 -17.15
C LEU A 121 22.51 6.45 -18.05
N LYS A 122 22.07 7.68 -17.84
CA LYS A 122 21.08 8.36 -18.69
C LYS A 122 21.58 8.53 -20.13
N LEU A 123 22.78 9.05 -20.34
CA LEU A 123 23.40 9.15 -21.68
C LEU A 123 23.60 7.77 -22.35
N MET A 124 23.77 6.69 -21.57
CA MET A 124 23.84 5.32 -22.07
C MET A 124 22.47 4.67 -22.34
N ILE A 125 21.38 5.21 -21.79
CA ILE A 125 19.99 4.82 -22.10
C ILE A 125 19.51 5.58 -23.35
N GLU A 126 19.69 6.91 -23.37
CA GLU A 126 19.35 7.78 -24.50
C GLU A 126 20.09 7.40 -25.81
N SER A 127 21.19 6.66 -25.72
CA SER A 127 21.92 6.10 -26.87
C SER A 127 21.60 4.64 -27.23
N GLN A 128 20.68 3.98 -26.51
CA GLN A 128 20.17 2.64 -26.84
C GLN A 128 18.76 2.64 -27.45
N GLU A 129 17.94 3.66 -27.18
CA GLU A 129 16.53 3.70 -27.60
C GLU A 129 16.33 3.83 -29.12
N SER A 130 17.35 4.22 -29.88
CA SER A 130 17.29 4.42 -31.34
C SER A 130 17.47 3.14 -32.20
N LEU A 131 17.58 1.95 -31.60
CA LEU A 131 18.01 0.72 -32.31
C LEU A 131 17.11 -0.51 -32.16
N ILE A 132 15.97 -0.42 -31.46
CA ILE A 132 15.09 -1.57 -31.19
C ILE A 132 14.11 -1.82 -32.35
N GLY A 133 14.63 -2.27 -33.49
CA GLY A 133 13.82 -2.61 -34.68
C GLY A 133 14.41 -3.69 -35.61
N VAL A 134 15.59 -4.24 -35.30
CA VAL A 134 16.32 -5.17 -36.18
C VAL A 134 16.75 -6.43 -35.43
N LYS A 135 16.75 -7.59 -36.10
CA LYS A 135 17.27 -8.87 -35.57
C LYS A 135 18.76 -8.74 -35.23
N SER A 136 19.09 -8.32 -34.01
CA SER A 136 20.46 -7.94 -33.66
C SER A 136 21.46 -9.09 -33.81
N THR A 137 22.44 -8.85 -34.67
CA THR A 137 23.71 -9.59 -34.78
C THR A 137 24.85 -8.83 -34.11
N ILE A 138 24.55 -7.91 -33.19
CA ILE A 138 25.52 -7.05 -32.51
C ILE A 138 25.74 -7.57 -31.08
N CYS A 139 26.94 -7.35 -30.54
CA CYS A 139 27.33 -7.70 -29.18
C CYS A 139 26.52 -6.89 -28.14
N ILE A 140 26.12 -7.52 -27.03
CA ILE A 140 25.45 -6.84 -25.90
C ILE A 140 26.42 -6.29 -24.85
N GLY A 141 27.73 -6.40 -25.09
CA GLY A 141 28.75 -5.99 -24.13
C GLY A 141 28.80 -4.47 -23.97
N PHE A 142 28.99 -4.02 -22.73
CA PHE A 142 29.17 -2.62 -22.35
C PHE A 142 30.27 -1.97 -23.23
N HIS A 143 29.92 -0.88 -23.91
CA HIS A 143 30.73 -0.20 -24.94
C HIS A 143 31.20 -1.05 -26.14
N CYS A 144 30.47 -2.10 -26.55
CA CYS A 144 30.91 -3.01 -27.62
C CYS A 144 29.94 -3.12 -28.82
N ASN A 145 30.06 -2.22 -29.79
CA ASN A 145 29.21 -2.22 -31.00
C ASN A 145 29.70 -3.18 -32.11
N LYS A 146 30.50 -4.22 -31.77
CA LYS A 146 31.03 -5.19 -32.73
C LYS A 146 30.01 -6.29 -33.04
N LYS A 147 30.07 -6.87 -34.25
CA LYS A 147 29.25 -8.04 -34.63
C LYS A 147 29.46 -9.18 -33.64
N ALA A 148 28.38 -9.80 -33.18
CA ALA A 148 28.41 -10.93 -32.27
C ALA A 148 28.81 -12.22 -33.00
N THR A 149 29.68 -13.00 -32.35
CA THR A 149 30.25 -14.26 -32.85
C THR A 149 30.15 -15.38 -31.82
N LEU A 150 29.82 -15.06 -30.57
CA LEU A 150 29.72 -15.98 -29.45
C LEU A 150 28.37 -15.79 -28.75
N GLN A 151 27.77 -16.89 -28.29
CA GLN A 151 26.52 -16.89 -27.52
C GLN A 151 26.81 -17.34 -26.08
N CYS A 152 26.03 -16.87 -25.11
CA CYS A 152 26.18 -17.36 -23.74
C CYS A 152 25.67 -18.82 -23.63
N PRO A 153 26.52 -19.79 -23.23
CA PRO A 153 26.11 -21.18 -23.08
C PRO A 153 25.12 -21.39 -21.93
N ILE A 154 25.07 -20.47 -20.96
CA ILE A 154 24.18 -20.58 -19.79
C ILE A 154 22.77 -20.06 -20.13
N CYS A 155 22.61 -19.00 -20.91
CA CYS A 155 21.30 -18.65 -21.47
C CYS A 155 20.70 -19.82 -22.26
N LEU A 156 21.50 -20.42 -23.15
CA LEU A 156 21.12 -21.59 -23.94
C LEU A 156 20.69 -22.77 -23.06
N LYS A 157 21.50 -23.11 -22.04
CA LYS A 157 21.19 -24.20 -21.09
C LYS A 157 19.91 -23.94 -20.27
N MET A 158 19.66 -22.68 -19.90
CA MET A 158 18.48 -22.27 -19.12
C MET A 158 17.25 -21.95 -19.97
N LYS A 159 17.33 -22.08 -21.31
CA LYS A 159 16.28 -21.67 -22.28
C LYS A 159 15.87 -20.19 -22.17
N LEU A 160 16.77 -19.34 -21.69
CA LEU A 160 16.57 -17.89 -21.59
C LEU A 160 16.87 -17.18 -22.93
N PRO A 161 16.37 -15.95 -23.15
CA PRO A 161 16.76 -15.12 -24.28
C PRO A 161 18.29 -15.03 -24.43
N VAL A 162 18.81 -15.47 -25.57
CA VAL A 162 20.24 -15.78 -25.71
C VAL A 162 21.08 -14.52 -25.92
N ALA A 163 21.80 -14.13 -24.86
CA ALA A 163 22.82 -13.09 -24.90
C ALA A 163 23.97 -13.42 -25.88
N LYS A 164 24.43 -12.40 -26.63
CA LYS A 164 25.43 -12.55 -27.70
C LYS A 164 26.58 -11.56 -27.53
N PHE A 165 27.81 -12.01 -27.80
CA PHE A 165 29.05 -11.26 -27.58
C PHE A 165 29.96 -11.33 -28.81
N CYS A 166 30.84 -10.34 -29.02
CA CYS A 166 31.77 -10.32 -30.17
C CYS A 166 32.99 -11.26 -30.03
N GLY A 167 33.05 -12.05 -28.96
CA GLY A 167 34.16 -12.97 -28.67
C GLY A 167 34.43 -13.12 -27.17
N GLN A 168 35.31 -14.07 -26.84
CA GLN A 168 35.52 -14.54 -25.46
C GLN A 168 35.98 -13.46 -24.49
N GLN A 169 36.80 -12.50 -24.92
CA GLN A 169 37.29 -11.41 -24.06
C GLN A 169 36.16 -10.47 -23.63
N CYS A 170 35.24 -10.13 -24.54
CA CYS A 170 34.08 -9.29 -24.26
C CYS A 170 33.05 -10.03 -23.39
N PHE A 171 32.85 -11.34 -23.61
CA PHE A 171 32.04 -12.17 -22.71
C PHE A 171 32.63 -12.19 -21.28
N LYS A 172 33.95 -12.42 -21.13
CA LYS A 172 34.63 -12.42 -19.84
C LYS A 172 34.52 -11.08 -19.11
N SER A 173 34.73 -9.95 -19.78
CA SER A 173 34.66 -8.62 -19.14
C SER A 173 33.25 -8.24 -18.69
N ASN A 174 32.21 -8.70 -19.39
CA ASN A 174 30.80 -8.44 -19.06
C ASN A 174 30.18 -9.51 -18.14
N TRP A 175 30.90 -10.61 -17.86
CA TRP A 175 30.35 -11.77 -17.14
C TRP A 175 29.83 -11.41 -15.73
N ILE A 176 30.46 -10.48 -15.03
CA ILE A 176 30.09 -10.11 -13.65
C ILE A 176 28.68 -9.49 -13.59
N GLN A 177 28.29 -8.73 -14.61
CA GLN A 177 26.95 -8.13 -14.74
C GLN A 177 25.99 -9.13 -15.39
N HIS A 178 26.41 -9.76 -16.48
CA HIS A 178 25.57 -10.68 -17.25
C HIS A 178 25.12 -11.91 -16.44
N LYS A 179 25.95 -12.43 -15.53
CA LYS A 179 25.61 -13.58 -14.69
C LYS A 179 24.41 -13.35 -13.77
N ILE A 180 24.00 -12.10 -13.52
CA ILE A 180 22.82 -11.77 -12.71
C ILE A 180 21.55 -12.37 -13.35
N LEU A 181 21.51 -12.43 -14.69
CA LEU A 181 20.43 -13.08 -15.45
C LEU A 181 20.47 -14.62 -15.40
N HIS A 182 21.47 -15.22 -14.74
CA HIS A 182 21.62 -16.67 -14.55
C HIS A 182 21.58 -17.07 -13.07
N THR A 183 21.84 -16.13 -12.17
CA THR A 183 21.61 -16.33 -10.75
C THR A 183 20.11 -16.23 -10.49
N ASN A 184 19.47 -17.38 -10.34
CA ASN A 184 18.53 -17.52 -9.25
C ASN A 184 19.31 -17.22 -7.95
N VAL A 185 19.46 -15.94 -7.62
CA VAL A 185 19.61 -15.55 -6.22
C VAL A 185 18.26 -15.90 -5.63
N ASP A 186 18.19 -17.04 -4.99
CA ASP A 186 17.13 -17.32 -4.05
C ASP A 186 17.26 -16.29 -2.92
N VAL A 187 16.52 -15.19 -3.05
CA VAL A 187 16.49 -14.08 -2.09
C VAL A 187 15.93 -14.55 -0.73
N PHE A 188 15.21 -15.67 -0.72
CA PHE A 188 14.69 -16.32 0.47
C PHE A 188 15.65 -17.33 1.11
N LYS A 189 16.80 -17.62 0.49
CA LYS A 189 17.74 -18.69 0.91
C LYS A 189 18.15 -18.63 2.39
N ASN A 190 18.27 -17.41 2.94
CA ASN A 190 18.62 -17.15 4.33
C ASN A 190 17.48 -16.47 5.10
N TYR A 191 16.28 -16.36 4.52
CA TYR A 191 15.14 -15.67 5.12
C TYR A 191 14.42 -16.57 6.13
N GLN A 192 14.13 -16.03 7.30
CA GLN A 192 13.35 -16.70 8.33
C GLN A 192 11.88 -16.33 8.16
N PHE A 193 11.14 -17.18 7.43
CA PHE A 193 9.70 -17.08 7.32
C PHE A 193 9.04 -17.20 8.70
N SER A 194 8.11 -16.29 9.01
CA SER A 194 7.33 -16.31 10.25
C SER A 194 6.34 -17.48 10.31
N GLY A 195 5.78 -17.88 9.17
CA GLY A 195 4.76 -18.93 9.05
C GLY A 195 5.15 -20.14 8.20
N SER A 196 4.13 -20.81 7.68
CA SER A 196 4.20 -22.03 6.86
C SER A 196 4.36 -21.77 5.36
N LEU A 197 3.88 -20.63 4.87
CA LEU A 197 3.89 -20.28 3.45
C LEU A 197 5.31 -20.06 2.92
N ARG A 198 5.52 -20.46 1.67
CA ARG A 198 6.76 -20.26 0.92
C ARG A 198 6.40 -19.79 -0.49
N PRO A 199 7.16 -18.85 -1.07
CA PRO A 199 6.99 -18.44 -2.45
C PRO A 199 7.36 -19.60 -3.38
N SER A 200 6.66 -19.71 -4.50
CA SER A 200 7.06 -20.59 -5.57
C SER A 200 8.29 -20.04 -6.29
N VAL A 201 9.29 -20.90 -6.51
CA VAL A 201 10.55 -20.56 -7.21
C VAL A 201 10.32 -20.23 -8.70
N ARG A 202 9.10 -20.45 -9.21
CA ARG A 202 8.68 -20.15 -10.58
C ARG A 202 7.63 -19.04 -10.58
N ARG A 203 7.99 -17.91 -11.17
CA ARG A 203 7.06 -16.88 -11.69
C ARG A 203 6.96 -17.03 -13.20
N THR A 204 5.79 -16.80 -13.80
CA THR A 204 5.67 -16.53 -15.24
C THR A 204 6.27 -15.17 -15.62
N ALA A 205 6.39 -14.92 -16.92
CA ALA A 205 6.75 -13.59 -17.41
C ALA A 205 5.54 -12.65 -17.34
N LEU A 206 5.79 -11.35 -17.11
CA LEU A 206 4.78 -10.28 -17.13
C LEU A 206 3.78 -10.46 -18.28
N ARG A 207 2.48 -10.46 -17.93
CA ARG A 207 1.39 -10.59 -18.91
C ARG A 207 1.31 -9.35 -19.79
N LYS A 208 0.93 -9.55 -21.06
CA LYS A 208 0.86 -8.48 -22.05
C LYS A 208 -0.53 -7.84 -22.06
N VAL A 209 -0.59 -6.56 -21.72
CA VAL A 209 -1.72 -5.70 -22.03
C VAL A 209 -1.68 -5.32 -23.53
N PRO A 210 -2.81 -5.30 -24.26
CA PRO A 210 -2.88 -4.82 -25.64
C PRO A 210 -2.51 -3.33 -25.76
N ASP A 211 -1.94 -2.94 -26.91
CA ASP A 211 -1.47 -1.57 -27.14
C ASP A 211 -2.58 -0.51 -26.99
N SER A 212 -3.82 -0.83 -27.39
CA SER A 212 -4.99 0.06 -27.24
C SER A 212 -5.37 0.38 -25.79
N ILE A 213 -5.08 -0.52 -24.85
CA ILE A 213 -5.29 -0.30 -23.41
C ILE A 213 -4.01 0.34 -22.82
N LEU A 214 -2.82 -0.02 -23.31
CA LEU A 214 -1.58 0.65 -22.92
C LEU A 214 -1.58 2.13 -23.30
N GLU A 215 -2.13 2.54 -24.44
CA GLU A 215 -2.23 3.94 -24.85
C GLU A 215 -2.87 4.81 -23.76
N THR A 216 -3.97 4.37 -23.16
CA THR A 216 -4.71 5.05 -22.09
C THR A 216 -4.30 4.64 -20.67
N ALA A 217 -3.36 3.70 -20.51
CA ALA A 217 -2.89 3.22 -19.21
C ALA A 217 -2.13 4.30 -18.39
N PRO A 218 -2.05 4.13 -17.04
CA PRO A 218 -1.34 5.03 -16.13
C PRO A 218 0.11 5.31 -16.53
N VAL A 219 0.67 6.43 -16.05
CA VAL A 219 2.02 6.86 -16.44
C VAL A 219 3.09 5.84 -16.04
N TYR A 220 2.93 5.17 -14.90
CA TYR A 220 3.84 4.10 -14.46
C TYR A 220 3.82 2.84 -15.34
N ALA A 221 2.72 2.54 -16.03
CA ALA A 221 2.58 1.34 -16.88
C ALA A 221 3.63 1.29 -18.01
N LYS A 222 4.10 2.47 -18.44
CA LYS A 222 5.08 2.67 -19.51
C LYS A 222 6.51 2.88 -18.99
N ARG A 223 6.70 2.94 -17.67
CA ARG A 223 7.98 3.29 -17.02
C ARG A 223 8.74 2.04 -16.59
N LYS A 224 10.02 1.97 -16.99
CA LYS A 224 10.95 0.88 -16.64
C LYS A 224 11.23 0.73 -15.12
N ASP A 225 10.89 1.74 -14.33
CA ASP A 225 11.02 1.73 -12.86
C ASP A 225 9.67 1.68 -12.12
N GLY A 226 8.54 1.64 -12.84
CA GLY A 226 7.21 1.57 -12.28
C GLY A 226 6.76 2.75 -11.39
N MET A 227 7.57 3.82 -11.25
CA MET A 227 7.27 4.88 -10.29
C MET A 227 6.24 5.85 -10.85
N ASP A 228 5.19 6.18 -10.09
CA ASP A 228 4.32 7.31 -10.45
C ASP A 228 4.83 8.64 -9.87
N LEU A 229 5.41 9.46 -10.75
CA LEU A 229 5.98 10.76 -10.43
C LEU A 229 4.94 11.90 -10.33
N VAL A 230 3.65 11.58 -10.41
CA VAL A 230 2.53 12.47 -10.09
C VAL A 230 2.07 12.17 -8.66
N GLU A 231 1.91 10.89 -8.30
CA GLU A 231 1.60 10.46 -6.93
C GLU A 231 2.68 10.88 -5.93
N GLU A 232 3.97 10.70 -6.24
CA GLU A 232 5.09 11.18 -5.41
C GLU A 232 5.04 12.70 -5.14
N LYS A 233 4.42 13.49 -6.02
CA LYS A 233 4.21 14.95 -5.82
C LYS A 233 2.89 15.28 -5.13
N ALA A 234 1.92 14.36 -5.16
CA ALA A 234 0.64 14.50 -4.48
C ALA A 234 0.70 14.07 -3.01
N LYS A 235 1.72 13.30 -2.59
CA LYS A 235 1.95 12.93 -1.18
C LYS A 235 2.01 14.17 -0.28
N GLY A 236 1.12 14.24 0.71
CA GLY A 236 0.96 15.39 1.61
C GLY A 236 0.24 16.60 1.00
N GLY A 237 -0.26 16.50 -0.23
CA GLY A 237 -1.09 17.52 -0.88
C GLY A 237 -2.52 17.58 -0.34
N PRO A 238 -3.36 18.50 -0.87
CA PRO A 238 -4.76 18.60 -0.49
C PRO A 238 -5.55 17.37 -0.95
N ILE A 239 -6.53 16.96 -0.14
CA ILE A 239 -7.51 15.94 -0.53
C ILE A 239 -8.37 16.51 -1.67
N ARG A 240 -8.51 15.75 -2.76
CA ARG A 240 -9.35 16.14 -3.91
C ARG A 240 -10.83 16.07 -3.56
N ILE A 241 -11.58 17.06 -4.03
CA ILE A 241 -13.04 17.01 -4.13
C ILE A 241 -13.34 16.78 -5.61
N LEU A 242 -14.04 15.70 -5.93
CA LEU A 242 -14.39 15.33 -7.30
C LEU A 242 -15.58 16.16 -7.81
N ASN A 243 -15.56 16.52 -9.09
CA ASN A 243 -16.73 17.06 -9.79
C ASN A 243 -17.61 15.94 -10.38
N GLU A 244 -18.81 16.28 -10.85
CA GLU A 244 -19.81 15.33 -11.36
C GLU A 244 -19.29 14.40 -12.47
N THR A 245 -18.42 14.88 -13.36
CA THR A 245 -17.82 14.07 -14.43
C THR A 245 -16.86 13.03 -13.86
N GLU A 246 -16.06 13.42 -12.87
CA GLU A 246 -15.10 12.56 -12.20
C GLU A 246 -15.81 11.52 -11.32
N ILE A 247 -16.90 11.92 -10.65
CA ILE A 247 -17.83 11.04 -9.94
C ILE A 247 -18.44 10.01 -10.90
N GLY A 248 -18.87 10.43 -12.09
CA GLY A 248 -19.38 9.54 -13.13
C GLY A 248 -18.36 8.48 -13.56
N LYS A 249 -17.10 8.90 -13.79
CA LYS A 249 -15.98 7.99 -14.10
C LYS A 249 -15.68 7.02 -12.94
N MET A 250 -15.63 7.51 -11.69
CA MET A 250 -15.43 6.68 -10.50
C MET A 250 -16.53 5.62 -10.33
N LYS A 251 -17.80 6.00 -10.54
CA LYS A 251 -18.95 5.07 -10.56
C LYS A 251 -18.88 4.04 -11.69
N ILE A 252 -18.13 4.28 -12.76
CA ILE A 252 -17.91 3.29 -13.83
C ILE A 252 -16.78 2.35 -13.41
N VAL A 253 -15.59 2.86 -13.11
CA VAL A 253 -14.42 2.03 -12.81
C VAL A 253 -14.61 1.18 -11.54
N GLY A 254 -15.33 1.65 -10.51
CA GLY A 254 -15.68 0.83 -9.34
C GLY A 254 -16.53 -0.41 -9.66
N ARG A 255 -17.46 -0.29 -10.63
CA ARG A 255 -18.26 -1.43 -11.12
C ARG A 255 -17.45 -2.37 -12.03
N LEU A 256 -16.46 -1.84 -12.76
CA LEU A 256 -15.53 -2.67 -13.55
C LEU A 256 -14.57 -3.45 -12.63
N ALA A 257 -14.01 -2.80 -11.61
CA ALA A 257 -13.21 -3.41 -10.55
C ALA A 257 -13.97 -4.56 -9.89
N ARG A 258 -15.23 -4.30 -9.49
CA ARG A 258 -16.15 -5.29 -8.94
C ARG A 258 -16.29 -6.53 -9.83
N ALA A 259 -16.54 -6.34 -11.13
CA ALA A 259 -16.70 -7.44 -12.08
C ALA A 259 -15.40 -8.25 -12.31
N VAL A 260 -14.24 -7.64 -12.11
CA VAL A 260 -12.94 -8.34 -12.14
C VAL A 260 -12.71 -9.14 -10.86
N LEU A 261 -12.99 -8.58 -9.67
CA LEU A 261 -12.92 -9.33 -8.41
C LEU A 261 -13.91 -10.51 -8.39
N ASP A 262 -15.13 -10.30 -8.88
CA ASP A 262 -16.12 -11.38 -9.03
C ASP A 262 -15.60 -12.53 -9.89
N ALA A 263 -14.82 -12.26 -10.95
CA ALA A 263 -14.20 -13.30 -11.78
C ALA A 263 -13.05 -14.01 -11.05
N GLY A 264 -12.18 -13.28 -10.34
CA GLY A 264 -11.09 -13.84 -9.55
C GLY A 264 -11.58 -14.76 -8.43
N LEU A 265 -12.58 -14.32 -7.66
CA LEU A 265 -13.17 -15.11 -6.57
C LEU A 265 -13.92 -16.34 -7.11
N LYS A 266 -14.67 -16.22 -8.23
CA LYS A 266 -15.34 -17.37 -8.87
C LYS A 266 -14.36 -18.41 -9.45
N ALA A 267 -13.07 -18.08 -9.63
CA ALA A 267 -12.01 -19.02 -10.01
C ALA A 267 -11.31 -19.69 -8.82
N ALA A 268 -11.35 -19.08 -7.63
CA ALA A 268 -10.58 -19.50 -6.46
C ALA A 268 -11.17 -20.74 -5.77
N LYS A 269 -10.42 -21.85 -5.81
CA LYS A 269 -10.80 -23.14 -5.19
C LYS A 269 -9.57 -23.99 -4.93
N VAL A 270 -9.76 -25.06 -4.14
CA VAL A 270 -8.72 -26.06 -3.84
C VAL A 270 -8.06 -26.57 -5.13
N GLY A 271 -6.74 -26.58 -5.16
CA GLY A 271 -5.92 -27.04 -6.29
C GLY A 271 -5.61 -25.97 -7.36
N VAL A 272 -6.33 -24.84 -7.40
CA VAL A 272 -6.02 -23.71 -8.30
C VAL A 272 -4.86 -22.90 -7.72
N THR A 273 -3.93 -22.45 -8.57
CA THR A 273 -2.80 -21.61 -8.17
C THR A 273 -3.14 -20.13 -8.15
N THR A 274 -2.42 -19.32 -7.37
CA THR A 274 -2.63 -17.87 -7.40
C THR A 274 -2.21 -17.26 -8.75
N GLU A 275 -1.23 -17.83 -9.45
CA GLU A 275 -0.87 -17.49 -10.84
C GLU A 275 -2.01 -17.76 -11.85
N GLU A 276 -2.90 -18.72 -11.59
CA GLU A 276 -4.12 -18.93 -12.40
C GLU A 276 -5.23 -17.92 -12.06
N ILE A 277 -5.31 -17.46 -10.81
CA ILE A 277 -6.23 -16.38 -10.40
C ILE A 277 -5.80 -15.04 -11.02
N ASP A 278 -4.50 -14.70 -10.97
CA ASP A 278 -3.93 -13.56 -11.68
C ASP A 278 -4.18 -13.63 -13.20
N LYS A 279 -4.13 -14.84 -13.80
CA LYS A 279 -4.52 -15.01 -15.21
C LYS A 279 -5.97 -14.58 -15.44
N VAL A 280 -6.91 -15.07 -14.62
CA VAL A 280 -8.35 -14.73 -14.77
C VAL A 280 -8.60 -13.24 -14.54
N VAL A 281 -7.99 -12.63 -13.52
CA VAL A 281 -8.11 -11.20 -13.23
C VAL A 281 -7.51 -10.35 -14.35
N HIS A 282 -6.36 -10.73 -14.90
CA HIS A 282 -5.76 -10.08 -16.05
C HIS A 282 -6.67 -10.17 -17.28
N GLU A 283 -7.07 -11.38 -17.67
CA GLU A 283 -7.91 -11.61 -18.86
C GLU A 283 -9.26 -10.90 -18.75
N LYS A 284 -9.88 -10.87 -17.55
CA LYS A 284 -11.11 -10.12 -17.32
C LYS A 284 -10.92 -8.60 -17.35
N SER A 285 -9.79 -8.10 -16.87
CA SER A 285 -9.44 -6.68 -16.99
C SER A 285 -9.33 -6.26 -18.46
N ILE A 286 -8.65 -7.07 -19.28
CA ILE A 286 -8.52 -6.81 -20.73
C ILE A 286 -9.87 -6.92 -21.45
N GLU A 287 -10.71 -7.91 -21.10
CA GLU A 287 -12.08 -8.06 -21.65
C GLU A 287 -12.93 -6.79 -21.41
N LEU A 288 -12.77 -6.16 -20.26
CA LEU A 288 -13.47 -4.92 -19.86
C LEU A 288 -12.79 -3.63 -20.35
N ASN A 289 -11.74 -3.73 -21.17
CA ASN A 289 -10.91 -2.61 -21.65
C ASN A 289 -10.22 -1.81 -20.52
N CYS A 290 -9.95 -2.47 -19.39
CA CYS A 290 -9.24 -1.89 -18.25
C CYS A 290 -7.75 -2.25 -18.25
N TYR A 291 -6.92 -1.35 -17.71
CA TYR A 291 -5.57 -1.68 -17.29
C TYR A 291 -5.59 -2.23 -15.84
N PRO A 292 -5.01 -3.39 -15.53
CA PRO A 292 -4.90 -3.87 -14.15
C PRO A 292 -3.83 -3.05 -13.40
N SER A 293 -4.25 -2.20 -12.46
CA SER A 293 -3.38 -1.14 -11.88
C SER A 293 -2.15 -1.66 -11.13
N PRO A 294 -2.17 -2.80 -10.41
CA PRO A 294 -0.96 -3.34 -9.78
C PRO A 294 0.16 -3.64 -10.79
N LEU A 295 -0.16 -3.93 -12.05
CA LEU A 295 0.83 -4.35 -13.05
C LEU A 295 1.88 -3.26 -13.27
N ASN A 296 3.14 -3.60 -13.01
CA ASN A 296 4.30 -2.71 -13.09
C ASN A 296 4.25 -1.49 -12.15
N TYR A 297 3.26 -1.34 -11.27
CA TYR A 297 3.23 -0.29 -10.24
C TYR A 297 4.40 -0.50 -9.26
N TYR A 298 5.35 0.43 -9.23
CA TYR A 298 6.69 0.29 -8.61
C TYR A 298 7.40 -1.05 -8.94
N ASN A 299 7.14 -1.61 -10.14
CA ASN A 299 7.60 -2.91 -10.63
C ASN A 299 6.96 -4.15 -9.96
N PHE A 300 5.78 -4.02 -9.34
CA PHE A 300 4.99 -5.19 -8.92
C PHE A 300 4.73 -6.13 -10.12
N PRO A 301 4.96 -7.45 -9.98
CA PRO A 301 5.16 -8.34 -11.13
C PRO A 301 3.88 -9.01 -11.67
N ALA A 302 2.70 -8.66 -11.15
CA ALA A 302 1.42 -9.31 -11.46
C ALA A 302 0.29 -8.29 -11.60
N SER A 303 -0.91 -8.76 -11.94
CA SER A 303 -2.09 -7.93 -12.26
C SER A 303 -3.03 -7.72 -11.07
N VAL A 304 -2.74 -8.39 -9.95
CA VAL A 304 -3.59 -8.54 -8.77
C VAL A 304 -2.70 -8.92 -7.58
N CYS A 305 -3.14 -8.63 -6.35
CA CYS A 305 -2.53 -9.21 -5.15
C CYS A 305 -3.35 -10.42 -4.67
N THR A 306 -2.67 -11.47 -4.21
CA THR A 306 -3.30 -12.69 -3.66
C THR A 306 -2.66 -13.03 -2.32
N SER A 307 -3.31 -12.61 -1.23
CA SER A 307 -2.77 -12.72 0.12
C SER A 307 -3.39 -13.93 0.83
N VAL A 308 -2.59 -14.98 1.01
CA VAL A 308 -3.03 -16.25 1.64
C VAL A 308 -2.60 -16.29 3.11
N ASN A 309 -3.47 -16.81 3.98
CA ASN A 309 -3.20 -17.10 5.39
C ASN A 309 -2.42 -15.99 6.14
N GLU A 310 -1.13 -16.19 6.44
CA GLU A 310 -0.29 -15.22 7.17
C GLU A 310 0.20 -14.03 6.34
N VAL A 311 -0.09 -13.98 5.03
CA VAL A 311 0.10 -12.77 4.21
C VAL A 311 -0.99 -11.76 4.56
N ILE A 312 -0.56 -10.55 4.92
CA ILE A 312 -1.39 -9.41 5.27
C ILE A 312 -1.95 -8.75 4.01
N CYS A 313 -1.06 -8.36 3.10
CA CYS A 313 -1.37 -7.68 1.84
C CYS A 313 -0.24 -7.89 0.82
N HIS A 314 -0.46 -7.46 -0.42
CA HIS A 314 0.52 -7.46 -1.52
C HIS A 314 1.17 -8.83 -1.84
N GLY A 315 0.53 -9.94 -1.51
CA GLY A 315 1.04 -11.27 -1.85
C GLY A 315 1.17 -11.47 -3.35
N ILE A 316 2.38 -11.68 -3.85
CA ILE A 316 2.64 -11.88 -5.28
C ILE A 316 2.02 -13.21 -5.75
N PRO A 317 1.15 -13.21 -6.77
CA PRO A 317 0.63 -14.43 -7.39
C PRO A 317 1.73 -15.35 -7.92
N ASP A 318 1.67 -16.64 -7.59
CA ASP A 318 2.67 -17.64 -7.97
C ASP A 318 2.06 -19.05 -8.14
N ALA A 319 2.90 -20.04 -8.46
CA ALA A 319 2.45 -21.41 -8.72
C ALA A 319 2.12 -22.26 -7.46
N ARG A 320 1.89 -21.66 -6.28
CA ARG A 320 1.32 -22.34 -5.11
C ARG A 320 -0.16 -22.63 -5.33
N ALA A 321 -0.53 -23.91 -5.38
CA ALA A 321 -1.93 -24.32 -5.34
C ALA A 321 -2.56 -24.02 -3.97
N LEU A 322 -3.79 -23.49 -3.98
CA LEU A 322 -4.61 -23.31 -2.78
C LEU A 322 -4.99 -24.65 -2.16
N VAL A 323 -5.00 -24.73 -0.83
CA VAL A 323 -5.37 -25.95 -0.09
C VAL A 323 -6.65 -25.75 0.71
N ASP A 324 -7.39 -26.85 0.90
CA ASP A 324 -8.59 -26.89 1.71
C ASP A 324 -8.27 -26.52 3.17
N GLY A 325 -8.82 -25.41 3.65
CA GLY A 325 -8.48 -24.75 4.91
C GLY A 325 -7.78 -23.39 4.79
N ASP A 326 -7.29 -23.01 3.60
CA ASP A 326 -6.72 -21.67 3.37
C ASP A 326 -7.75 -20.55 3.59
N LEU A 327 -7.28 -19.41 4.10
CA LEU A 327 -7.89 -18.09 3.83
C LEU A 327 -7.18 -17.47 2.63
N LEU A 328 -7.94 -16.88 1.71
CA LEU A 328 -7.40 -16.13 0.57
C LEU A 328 -8.10 -14.78 0.48
N ASN A 329 -7.33 -13.70 0.51
CA ASN A 329 -7.74 -12.40 0.00
C ASN A 329 -7.30 -12.24 -1.46
N ILE A 330 -8.18 -11.70 -2.31
CA ILE A 330 -7.87 -11.28 -3.68
C ILE A 330 -8.16 -9.78 -3.76
N ASP A 331 -7.19 -9.04 -4.29
CA ASP A 331 -7.14 -7.58 -4.19
C ASP A 331 -6.88 -6.93 -5.56
N VAL A 332 -7.88 -6.15 -6.00
CA VAL A 332 -8.15 -5.83 -7.41
C VAL A 332 -8.36 -4.33 -7.59
N THR A 333 -7.35 -3.68 -8.14
CA THR A 333 -7.47 -2.34 -8.71
C THR A 333 -7.49 -2.38 -10.22
N VAL A 334 -8.44 -1.68 -10.86
CA VAL A 334 -8.41 -1.45 -12.31
C VAL A 334 -8.45 0.02 -12.66
N HIS A 335 -7.79 0.39 -13.76
CA HIS A 335 -7.79 1.73 -14.33
C HIS A 335 -8.58 1.77 -15.64
N TYR A 336 -9.53 2.72 -15.72
CA TYR A 336 -10.38 2.95 -16.87
C TYR A 336 -10.66 4.45 -17.03
N ASP A 337 -10.63 4.96 -18.26
CA ASP A 337 -11.00 6.35 -18.62
C ASP A 337 -10.33 7.45 -17.75
N GLY A 338 -9.09 7.19 -17.32
CA GLY A 338 -8.25 8.09 -16.54
C GLY A 338 -8.41 8.00 -15.01
N PHE A 339 -9.13 6.99 -14.50
CA PHE A 339 -9.43 6.82 -13.06
C PHE A 339 -9.21 5.36 -12.61
N HIS A 340 -8.87 5.17 -11.33
CA HIS A 340 -8.74 3.87 -10.67
C HIS A 340 -9.97 3.53 -9.83
N GLY A 341 -10.28 2.25 -9.66
CA GLY A 341 -11.25 1.75 -8.69
C GLY A 341 -10.75 0.48 -8.01
N ASP A 342 -10.91 0.42 -6.68
CA ASP A 342 -10.23 -0.55 -5.79
C ASP A 342 -11.18 -1.28 -4.84
N LEU A 343 -10.95 -2.59 -4.69
CA LEU A 343 -11.61 -3.43 -3.70
C LEU A 343 -10.90 -4.77 -3.51
N ASN A 344 -11.09 -5.36 -2.33
CA ASN A 344 -10.68 -6.72 -2.01
C ASN A 344 -11.65 -7.42 -1.05
N GLU A 345 -11.66 -8.75 -1.11
CA GLU A 345 -12.42 -9.62 -0.21
C GLU A 345 -11.57 -10.82 0.22
N THR A 346 -11.69 -11.20 1.51
CA THR A 346 -11.17 -12.49 1.99
C THR A 346 -12.25 -13.57 1.91
N ILE A 347 -11.92 -14.72 1.32
CA ILE A 347 -12.77 -15.91 1.24
C ILE A 347 -12.16 -17.13 1.94
N LEU A 348 -13.03 -18.09 2.22
CA LEU A 348 -12.73 -19.38 2.84
C LEU A 348 -12.53 -20.43 1.74
N ILE A 349 -11.37 -21.08 1.67
CA ILE A 349 -11.09 -22.08 0.64
C ILE A 349 -11.39 -23.49 1.15
N GLY A 350 -12.33 -24.17 0.49
CA GLY A 350 -12.61 -25.60 0.67
C GLY A 350 -13.65 -25.94 1.75
N ASP A 351 -14.12 -27.20 1.69
CA ASP A 351 -15.31 -27.68 2.40
C ASP A 351 -15.11 -27.84 3.93
N LYS A 352 -13.85 -27.80 4.40
CA LYS A 352 -13.51 -27.77 5.83
C LYS A 352 -14.17 -26.64 6.61
N TYR A 353 -14.53 -25.54 5.94
CA TYR A 353 -15.23 -24.41 6.54
C TYR A 353 -16.76 -24.59 6.65
N SER A 354 -17.31 -25.77 6.35
CA SER A 354 -18.73 -26.10 6.50
C SER A 354 -19.28 -25.90 7.93
N SER A 355 -20.61 -25.86 8.06
CA SER A 355 -21.36 -25.69 9.33
C SER A 355 -21.24 -26.85 10.32
N LYS A 356 -20.52 -27.93 9.98
CA LYS A 356 -20.31 -29.11 10.83
C LYS A 356 -18.86 -29.22 11.36
N THR A 357 -18.07 -28.16 11.23
CA THR A 357 -16.65 -28.18 11.62
C THR A 357 -16.49 -27.78 13.09
N ASP A 358 -16.05 -28.73 13.93
CA ASP A 358 -15.69 -28.48 15.34
C ASP A 358 -14.23 -28.01 15.51
N ASP A 359 -13.47 -27.95 14.41
CA ASP A 359 -12.07 -27.55 14.40
C ASP A 359 -11.89 -26.10 14.87
N LYS A 360 -11.14 -25.91 15.96
CA LYS A 360 -10.94 -24.60 16.59
C LYS A 360 -10.11 -23.64 15.73
N PHE A 361 -9.20 -24.14 14.91
CA PHE A 361 -8.40 -23.33 13.99
C PHE A 361 -9.26 -22.85 12.82
N LEU A 362 -10.07 -23.71 12.21
CA LEU A 362 -10.98 -23.33 11.13
C LEU A 362 -12.08 -22.37 11.65
N ASN A 363 -12.67 -22.65 12.80
CA ASN A 363 -13.65 -21.76 13.43
C ASN A 363 -13.05 -20.38 13.81
N ARG A 364 -11.78 -20.32 14.22
CA ARG A 364 -11.08 -19.04 14.45
C ARG A 364 -10.86 -18.27 13.15
N GLY A 365 -10.53 -18.97 12.05
CA GLY A 365 -10.35 -18.38 10.72
C GLY A 365 -11.65 -17.79 10.16
N ARG A 366 -12.79 -18.50 10.31
CA ARG A 366 -14.10 -17.93 9.95
C ARG A 366 -14.42 -16.67 10.74
N ASN A 367 -14.22 -16.71 12.07
CA ASN A 367 -14.44 -15.57 12.96
C ASN A 367 -13.53 -14.37 12.62
N LEU A 368 -12.31 -14.61 12.12
CA LEU A 368 -11.42 -13.56 11.62
C LEU A 368 -12.02 -12.85 10.39
N VAL A 369 -12.38 -13.62 9.35
CA VAL A 369 -12.99 -13.08 8.11
C VAL A 369 -14.30 -12.35 8.43
N GLU A 370 -15.18 -12.96 9.23
CA GLU A 370 -16.41 -12.32 9.72
C GLU A 370 -16.14 -11.00 10.46
N THR A 371 -15.13 -10.96 11.33
CA THR A 371 -14.83 -9.76 12.13
C THR A 371 -14.21 -8.67 11.29
N THR A 372 -13.34 -9.02 10.34
CA THR A 372 -12.77 -8.07 9.37
C THR A 372 -13.87 -7.41 8.56
N TYR A 373 -14.84 -8.19 8.05
CA TYR A 373 -16.01 -7.64 7.37
C TYR A 373 -16.85 -6.74 8.30
N LYS A 374 -17.11 -7.15 9.54
CA LYS A 374 -17.82 -6.33 10.54
C LYS A 374 -17.08 -5.02 10.88
N CYS A 375 -15.75 -5.03 10.88
CA CYS A 375 -14.92 -3.83 11.05
C CYS A 375 -15.11 -2.83 9.91
N ILE A 376 -15.00 -3.26 8.64
CA ILE A 376 -15.21 -2.36 7.48
C ILE A 376 -16.67 -1.88 7.41
N SER A 377 -17.67 -2.76 7.60
CA SER A 377 -19.08 -2.35 7.56
C SER A 377 -19.41 -1.27 8.60
N ALA A 378 -18.89 -1.40 9.83
CA ALA A 378 -19.07 -0.40 10.87
C ALA A 378 -18.31 0.90 10.58
N ALA A 379 -17.12 0.82 9.97
CA ALA A 379 -16.35 1.99 9.54
C ALA A 379 -17.05 2.77 8.43
N ILE A 380 -17.56 2.09 7.40
CA ILE A 380 -18.35 2.70 6.32
C ILE A 380 -19.61 3.37 6.90
N GLY A 381 -20.28 2.72 7.86
CA GLY A 381 -21.48 3.24 8.53
C GLY A 381 -21.33 4.57 9.28
N ILE A 382 -20.10 5.05 9.52
CA ILE A 382 -19.84 6.39 10.09
C ILE A 382 -19.33 7.42 9.06
N VAL A 383 -19.10 7.04 7.80
CA VAL A 383 -18.60 7.95 6.76
C VAL A 383 -19.73 8.88 6.27
N LYS A 384 -19.60 10.16 6.62
CA LYS A 384 -20.44 11.27 6.16
C LYS A 384 -19.71 12.61 6.33
N PRO A 385 -20.14 13.70 5.66
CA PRO A 385 -19.57 15.02 5.89
C PRO A 385 -19.54 15.42 7.36
N GLY A 386 -18.44 16.03 7.80
CA GLY A 386 -18.23 16.44 9.20
C GLY A 386 -17.67 15.35 10.12
N ALA A 387 -17.70 14.07 9.73
CA ALA A 387 -17.03 13.00 10.49
C ALA A 387 -15.50 13.12 10.43
N LYS A 388 -14.79 12.60 11.45
CA LYS A 388 -13.31 12.67 11.52
C LYS A 388 -12.70 11.39 10.95
N PHE A 389 -11.65 11.51 10.14
CA PHE A 389 -10.95 10.33 9.61
C PHE A 389 -10.37 9.43 10.71
N CYS A 390 -9.97 9.98 11.86
CA CYS A 390 -9.45 9.18 12.97
C CYS A 390 -10.52 8.37 13.73
N ASP A 391 -11.82 8.61 13.51
CA ASP A 391 -12.89 7.82 14.13
C ASP A 391 -13.15 6.50 13.38
N ILE A 392 -12.71 6.38 12.12
CA ILE A 392 -12.67 5.11 11.35
C ILE A 392 -11.81 4.09 12.09
N GLY A 393 -10.55 4.43 12.38
CA GLY A 393 -9.63 3.52 13.04
C GLY A 393 -10.00 3.17 14.49
N LYS A 394 -10.65 4.10 15.22
CA LYS A 394 -11.22 3.80 16.55
C LYS A 394 -12.35 2.77 16.48
N THR A 395 -13.19 2.87 15.45
CA THR A 395 -14.32 1.94 15.23
C THR A 395 -13.80 0.53 14.91
N ILE A 396 -12.84 0.42 13.99
CA ILE A 396 -12.21 -0.84 13.58
C ILE A 396 -11.48 -1.51 14.75
N GLU A 397 -10.56 -0.81 15.42
CA GLU A 397 -9.75 -1.41 16.50
C GLU A 397 -10.60 -1.82 17.72
N LYS A 398 -11.69 -1.08 18.01
CA LYS A 398 -12.67 -1.49 19.03
C LYS A 398 -13.31 -2.84 18.70
N ILE A 399 -13.73 -3.06 17.46
CA ILE A 399 -14.42 -4.29 17.04
C ILE A 399 -13.43 -5.48 16.97
N ALA A 400 -12.23 -5.26 16.44
CA ALA A 400 -11.17 -6.27 16.38
C ALA A 400 -10.75 -6.74 17.78
N ASN A 401 -10.45 -5.80 18.69
CA ASN A 401 -10.01 -6.11 20.06
C ASN A 401 -11.10 -6.85 20.85
N LEU A 402 -12.39 -6.51 20.67
CA LEU A 402 -13.52 -7.22 21.29
C LEU A 402 -13.67 -8.69 20.84
N LYS A 403 -12.98 -9.10 19.76
CA LYS A 403 -12.89 -10.49 19.29
C LYS A 403 -11.49 -11.09 19.52
N GLY A 404 -10.61 -10.39 20.23
CA GLY A 404 -9.24 -10.80 20.50
C GLY A 404 -8.37 -10.85 19.24
N PHE A 405 -8.66 -10.02 18.26
CA PHE A 405 -7.83 -9.78 17.07
C PHE A 405 -7.09 -8.46 17.20
N SER A 406 -6.08 -8.22 16.36
CA SER A 406 -5.36 -6.94 16.31
C SER A 406 -5.37 -6.32 14.91
N VAL A 407 -5.10 -5.01 14.83
CA VAL A 407 -5.15 -4.24 13.57
C VAL A 407 -3.75 -3.87 13.12
N VAL A 408 -3.43 -4.14 11.85
CA VAL A 408 -2.15 -3.77 11.21
C VAL A 408 -1.98 -2.25 11.19
N LYS A 409 -0.73 -1.78 11.33
CA LYS A 409 -0.42 -0.34 11.49
C LYS A 409 0.48 0.26 10.42
N SER A 410 1.14 -0.58 9.61
CA SER A 410 2.09 -0.17 8.57
C SER A 410 1.41 0.22 7.24
N TYR A 411 0.16 -0.20 7.04
CA TYR A 411 -0.65 0.05 5.85
C TYR A 411 -1.97 0.78 6.21
N CYS A 412 -2.56 1.49 5.25
CA CYS A 412 -3.68 2.40 5.48
C CYS A 412 -4.44 2.71 4.19
N GLY A 413 -5.76 2.91 4.32
CA GLY A 413 -6.59 3.38 3.21
C GLY A 413 -6.08 4.68 2.59
N HIS A 414 -6.41 4.91 1.33
CA HIS A 414 -5.91 6.04 0.54
C HIS A 414 -7.04 6.79 -0.16
N GLY A 415 -6.80 8.05 -0.50
CA GLY A 415 -7.58 8.71 -1.55
C GLY A 415 -7.34 7.99 -2.88
N ILE A 416 -8.39 7.88 -3.70
CA ILE A 416 -8.33 7.22 -5.01
C ILE A 416 -9.16 8.00 -6.03
N HIS A 417 -8.61 8.19 -7.22
CA HIS A 417 -9.25 8.88 -8.35
C HIS A 417 -8.43 8.68 -9.63
N SER A 418 -8.05 9.75 -10.34
CA SER A 418 -7.04 9.76 -11.42
C SER A 418 -5.60 9.54 -10.93
N LEU A 419 -5.44 8.97 -9.74
CA LEU A 419 -4.23 8.53 -9.08
C LEU A 419 -4.64 7.25 -8.33
N PHE A 420 -3.77 6.25 -8.29
CA PHE A 420 -3.96 5.01 -7.55
C PHE A 420 -3.95 5.33 -6.05
N HIS A 421 -2.85 5.91 -5.57
CA HIS A 421 -2.70 6.29 -4.16
C HIS A 421 -2.59 7.82 -3.99
N ALA A 422 -3.54 8.43 -3.29
CA ALA A 422 -3.60 9.87 -3.04
C ALA A 422 -3.93 10.19 -1.56
N PRO A 423 -3.81 11.45 -1.10
CA PRO A 423 -4.37 11.88 0.18
C PRO A 423 -5.90 11.74 0.20
N PRO A 424 -6.54 11.30 1.31
CA PRO A 424 -5.99 11.12 2.66
C PRO A 424 -5.46 9.71 2.96
N ASN A 425 -4.57 9.58 3.94
CA ASN A 425 -4.17 8.29 4.53
C ASN A 425 -5.07 7.90 5.71
N ILE A 426 -5.88 6.86 5.55
CA ILE A 426 -6.89 6.36 6.50
C ILE A 426 -6.31 5.26 7.38
N ALA A 427 -5.88 5.61 8.59
CA ALA A 427 -5.35 4.63 9.54
C ALA A 427 -6.47 3.79 10.20
N HIS A 428 -6.37 2.47 10.12
CA HIS A 428 -7.36 1.51 10.62
C HIS A 428 -7.28 1.25 12.14
N PHE A 429 -6.24 1.72 12.82
CA PHE A 429 -6.08 1.64 14.27
C PHE A 429 -6.48 2.96 14.95
N ALA A 430 -6.79 2.93 16.25
CA ALA A 430 -7.19 4.11 17.01
C ALA A 430 -6.05 5.14 17.04
N ASN A 431 -6.35 6.37 16.61
CA ASN A 431 -5.37 7.42 16.46
C ASN A 431 -6.02 8.80 16.65
N ASN A 432 -5.18 9.84 16.69
CA ASN A 432 -5.60 11.24 16.84
C ASN A 432 -5.18 12.10 15.63
N LYS A 433 -5.01 11.53 14.43
CA LYS A 433 -4.70 12.32 13.23
C LYS A 433 -5.85 13.30 12.94
N PRO A 434 -5.55 14.58 12.62
CA PRO A 434 -6.57 15.54 12.25
C PRO A 434 -7.09 15.29 10.83
N GLY A 435 -8.32 15.73 10.56
CA GLY A 435 -8.93 15.69 9.23
C GLY A 435 -10.43 15.41 9.30
N ILE A 436 -11.18 16.08 8.43
CA ILE A 436 -12.64 16.05 8.38
C ILE A 436 -13.08 15.58 6.98
N ILE A 437 -13.98 14.62 6.97
CA ILE A 437 -14.64 14.08 5.78
C ILE A 437 -15.58 15.15 5.18
N LYS A 438 -15.60 15.26 3.85
CA LYS A 438 -16.46 16.19 3.09
C LYS A 438 -17.05 15.50 1.86
N ALA A 439 -18.21 15.95 1.40
CA ALA A 439 -18.81 15.48 0.15
C ALA A 439 -17.87 15.65 -1.04
N GLY A 440 -17.95 14.75 -2.02
CA GLY A 440 -17.08 14.70 -3.20
C GLY A 440 -15.68 14.15 -2.93
N MET A 441 -15.28 13.86 -1.69
CA MET A 441 -14.06 13.07 -1.42
C MET A 441 -14.28 11.62 -1.86
N CYS A 442 -13.23 10.99 -2.42
CA CYS A 442 -13.24 9.56 -2.76
C CYS A 442 -11.99 8.87 -2.17
N PHE A 443 -12.19 7.79 -1.41
CA PHE A 443 -11.12 7.09 -0.69
C PHE A 443 -11.48 5.64 -0.33
N THR A 444 -10.48 4.83 0.00
CA THR A 444 -10.61 3.43 0.41
C THR A 444 -10.68 3.28 1.93
N ILE A 445 -11.36 2.23 2.40
CA ILE A 445 -11.24 1.71 3.77
C ILE A 445 -10.94 0.23 3.63
N GLU A 446 -9.78 -0.23 4.10
CA GLU A 446 -9.17 -1.50 3.71
C GLU A 446 -8.61 -2.33 4.91
N PRO A 447 -9.31 -2.43 6.06
CA PRO A 447 -8.73 -2.93 7.31
C PRO A 447 -8.18 -4.36 7.23
N MET A 448 -6.86 -4.49 7.40
CA MET A 448 -6.17 -5.77 7.62
C MET A 448 -6.17 -6.11 9.12
N ILE A 449 -6.71 -7.28 9.45
CA ILE A 449 -6.92 -7.75 10.82
C ILE A 449 -6.20 -9.07 11.04
N ASN A 450 -5.41 -9.19 12.11
CA ASN A 450 -4.56 -10.34 12.40
C ASN A 450 -5.11 -11.20 13.55
N GLU A 451 -4.94 -12.52 13.44
CA GLU A 451 -5.18 -13.50 14.52
C GLU A 451 -4.29 -13.33 15.75
N GLY A 452 -3.13 -12.70 15.54
CA GLY A 452 -2.03 -12.60 16.49
C GLY A 452 -1.59 -11.16 16.67
N SER A 453 -0.29 -10.93 16.53
CA SER A 453 0.31 -9.61 16.66
C SER A 453 -0.06 -8.67 15.50
N HIS A 454 0.01 -7.36 15.76
CA HIS A 454 -0.15 -6.33 14.74
C HIS A 454 1.15 -6.01 13.99
N TYR A 455 2.27 -6.60 14.41
CA TYR A 455 3.56 -6.45 13.73
C TYR A 455 3.59 -7.27 12.44
N ASP A 456 4.09 -6.64 11.39
CA ASP A 456 4.38 -7.19 10.08
C ASP A 456 5.88 -7.39 9.83
N ASN A 457 6.20 -8.23 8.85
CA ASN A 457 7.51 -8.33 8.21
C ASN A 457 7.30 -8.32 6.69
N ILE A 458 8.23 -7.73 5.93
CA ILE A 458 8.23 -7.79 4.46
C ILE A 458 9.15 -8.93 4.00
N TRP A 459 8.78 -9.61 2.92
CA TRP A 459 9.58 -10.65 2.28
C TRP A 459 10.71 -10.05 1.40
N PRO A 460 11.80 -10.80 1.13
CA PRO A 460 12.87 -10.38 0.20
C PRO A 460 12.47 -10.26 -1.28
N ASP A 461 11.17 -10.25 -1.59
CA ASP A 461 10.63 -9.86 -2.90
C ASP A 461 10.22 -8.38 -2.96
N ASP A 462 10.45 -7.63 -1.87
CA ASP A 462 10.12 -6.21 -1.63
C ASP A 462 8.61 -5.88 -1.58
N TRP A 463 7.73 -6.88 -1.59
CA TRP A 463 6.27 -6.68 -1.65
C TRP A 463 5.48 -7.47 -0.60
N THR A 464 5.68 -8.79 -0.49
CA THR A 464 4.79 -9.67 0.26
C THR A 464 4.89 -9.37 1.76
N ALA A 465 3.85 -8.75 2.33
CA ALA A 465 3.78 -8.42 3.74
C ALA A 465 3.16 -9.58 4.53
N VAL A 466 3.81 -10.04 5.60
CA VAL A 466 3.33 -11.17 6.43
C VAL A 466 3.25 -10.80 7.90
N THR A 467 2.40 -11.48 8.67
CA THR A 467 2.37 -11.35 10.13
C THR A 467 3.71 -11.79 10.73
N ALA A 468 4.22 -11.03 11.70
CA ALA A 468 5.50 -11.34 12.32
C ALA A 468 5.47 -12.61 13.20
N ASP A 469 4.29 -13.06 13.63
CA ASP A 469 4.08 -14.28 14.42
C ASP A 469 3.49 -15.46 13.63
N GLY A 470 3.39 -15.34 12.29
CA GLY A 470 3.02 -16.44 11.39
C GLY A 470 1.57 -16.89 11.48
N LYS A 471 0.70 -16.16 12.19
CA LYS A 471 -0.75 -16.43 12.24
C LYS A 471 -1.48 -15.72 11.09
N ARG A 472 -2.74 -16.08 10.83
CA ARG A 472 -3.45 -15.57 9.66
C ARG A 472 -3.81 -14.08 9.80
N SER A 473 -3.94 -13.43 8.65
CA SER A 473 -4.58 -12.13 8.47
C SER A 473 -5.86 -12.30 7.63
N ALA A 474 -6.69 -11.28 7.61
CA ALA A 474 -7.78 -11.11 6.65
C ALA A 474 -8.00 -9.62 6.39
N GLN A 475 -8.36 -9.29 5.15
CA GLN A 475 -8.62 -7.94 4.67
C GLN A 475 -9.95 -7.90 3.89
N PHE A 476 -10.65 -6.77 4.00
CA PHE A 476 -11.73 -6.38 3.11
C PHE A 476 -11.58 -4.91 2.78
N GLU A 477 -11.99 -4.53 1.57
CA GLU A 477 -11.89 -3.15 1.11
C GLU A 477 -13.08 -2.73 0.26
N GLN A 478 -13.40 -1.43 0.29
CA GLN A 478 -14.29 -0.76 -0.66
C GLN A 478 -13.78 0.65 -0.99
N THR A 479 -13.90 1.04 -2.27
CA THR A 479 -13.83 2.44 -2.70
C THR A 479 -15.13 3.17 -2.36
N LEU A 480 -15.04 4.27 -1.61
CA LEU A 480 -16.17 5.06 -1.12
C LEU A 480 -16.17 6.47 -1.73
N LEU A 481 -17.34 6.93 -2.20
CA LEU A 481 -17.58 8.33 -2.52
C LEU A 481 -18.43 8.97 -1.42
N VAL A 482 -17.96 10.07 -0.84
CA VAL A 482 -18.72 10.81 0.17
C VAL A 482 -19.82 11.64 -0.49
N THR A 483 -21.06 11.51 -0.03
CA THR A 483 -22.22 12.29 -0.48
C THR A 483 -22.57 13.36 0.56
N GLU A 484 -23.54 14.24 0.29
CA GLU A 484 -23.95 15.30 1.24
C GLU A 484 -24.49 14.75 2.59
N THR A 485 -24.95 13.50 2.63
CA THR A 485 -25.59 12.89 3.81
C THR A 485 -24.88 11.65 4.35
N GLY A 486 -23.92 11.09 3.60
CA GLY A 486 -23.32 9.78 3.89
C GLY A 486 -22.18 9.44 2.94
N CYS A 487 -22.18 8.19 2.44
CA CYS A 487 -21.34 7.77 1.33
C CYS A 487 -22.07 6.77 0.42
N GLU A 488 -21.52 6.60 -0.78
CA GLU A 488 -21.89 5.60 -1.76
C GLU A 488 -20.72 4.63 -1.93
N ILE A 489 -21.01 3.33 -1.87
CA ILE A 489 -20.01 2.26 -2.01
C ILE A 489 -19.88 1.94 -3.50
N LEU A 490 -18.85 2.48 -4.17
CA LEU A 490 -18.72 2.43 -5.63
C LEU A 490 -18.40 1.03 -6.17
N THR A 491 -17.89 0.17 -5.29
CA THR A 491 -17.38 -1.18 -5.57
C THR A 491 -18.28 -2.29 -5.00
N LEU A 492 -19.50 -1.94 -4.58
CA LEU A 492 -20.46 -2.86 -3.97
C LEU A 492 -20.84 -4.00 -4.93
N ARG A 493 -20.95 -5.22 -4.39
CA ARG A 493 -21.44 -6.38 -5.15
C ARG A 493 -22.86 -6.15 -5.64
N GLN A 494 -23.10 -6.38 -6.93
CA GLN A 494 -24.42 -6.20 -7.55
C GLN A 494 -25.34 -7.42 -7.31
N GLU A 495 -24.75 -8.60 -7.08
CA GLU A 495 -25.42 -9.84 -6.66
C GLU A 495 -25.63 -9.90 -5.13
N ASN A 496 -26.48 -10.83 -4.66
CA ASN A 496 -26.70 -11.21 -3.26
C ASN A 496 -26.86 -10.01 -2.27
N ASN A 497 -27.60 -8.98 -2.68
CA ASN A 497 -27.86 -7.76 -1.91
C ASN A 497 -26.58 -7.09 -1.34
N GLY A 498 -25.46 -7.14 -2.07
CA GLY A 498 -24.19 -6.55 -1.64
C GLY A 498 -23.36 -7.40 -0.67
N LYS A 499 -23.79 -8.64 -0.35
CA LYS A 499 -23.05 -9.53 0.57
C LYS A 499 -21.74 -10.06 -0.07
N PRO A 500 -20.64 -10.10 0.69
CA PRO A 500 -19.36 -10.64 0.23
C PRO A 500 -19.42 -12.16 0.00
N HIS A 501 -18.56 -12.67 -0.87
CA HIS A 501 -18.55 -14.06 -1.36
C HIS A 501 -18.41 -15.12 -0.27
N PHE A 502 -17.73 -14.82 0.84
CA PHE A 502 -17.61 -15.80 1.94
C PHE A 502 -18.98 -16.16 2.54
N MET A 503 -19.97 -15.27 2.41
CA MET A 503 -21.36 -15.48 2.85
C MET A 503 -22.22 -16.28 1.86
N ASP A 504 -21.70 -16.63 0.67
CA ASP A 504 -22.39 -17.52 -0.28
C ASP A 504 -22.21 -19.01 0.09
N SER A 505 -21.31 -19.30 1.05
CA SER A 505 -21.06 -20.66 1.56
C SER A 505 -22.22 -21.20 2.41
N ASP A 506 -22.40 -22.52 2.43
CA ASP A 506 -23.50 -23.22 3.13
C ASP A 506 -23.59 -22.93 4.64
N TYR A 507 -22.53 -22.37 5.23
CA TYR A 507 -22.51 -21.92 6.61
C TYR A 507 -23.50 -20.78 6.89
N TYR A 508 -23.75 -19.89 5.92
CA TYR A 508 -24.58 -18.69 6.08
C TYR A 508 -25.92 -18.74 5.32
N LYS A 509 -26.32 -19.94 4.86
CA LYS A 509 -27.62 -20.19 4.19
C LYS A 509 -28.75 -20.51 5.18
N TYR A 510 -28.42 -20.58 6.47
CA TYR A 510 -29.30 -20.88 7.61
C TYR A 510 -29.02 -19.88 8.73
#